data_AF-A0A960YJ08-F1
#
_entry.id   AF-A0A960YJ08-F1
#
_cell.length_a   1.000
_cell.length_b   1.000
_cell.length_c   1.000
_cell.angle_alpha   90.00
_cell.angle_beta   90.00
_cell.angle_gamma   90.00
#
_symmetry.space_group_name_H-M   'P 1'
#
loop_
_entity.id
_entity.type
_entity.pdbx_description
1 polymer ?
#
loop_
_entity_poly.entity_id
_entity_poly.type
_entity_poly.pdbx_seq_one_letter_code
_entity_poly.pdbx_strand_id
1 'polypeptide(L)'
;MQAKRRIYIKKFHFSLEALLKLRSHEEKMAMTSLARVLQKVNVSEERKKRARENYRFEVEDFSRRQKDSFRLDLFQMYDHYLERLEAEQVQADKELEAMRPELEAEQEKVREARRKKRALELLKERRKEDYDRAIRKYEKKELEEINARAFRASLFTEQAESQKREMEDQDRIEEASQDLKARQEEEMKEYYRQMGLPVDEGVESRDRSYEDD
;
A
#
# COMPACT_ATOMS: atom_id res chain seq x y z
N MET A 1 -32.95 18.68 -3.95
CA MET A 1 -31.53 18.78 -3.59
C MET A 1 -31.05 17.43 -3.06
N GLN A 2 -30.28 16.65 -3.81
CA GLN A 2 -29.71 15.39 -3.31
C GLN A 2 -28.39 15.67 -2.58
N ALA A 3 -28.38 15.44 -1.27
CA ALA A 3 -27.19 15.55 -0.45
C ALA A 3 -26.16 14.49 -0.88
N LYS A 4 -25.04 14.92 -1.46
CA LYS A 4 -23.85 14.08 -1.69
C LYS A 4 -23.36 13.55 -0.34
N ARG A 5 -23.73 12.32 0.02
CA ARG A 5 -23.10 11.60 1.14
C ARG A 5 -21.66 11.29 0.75
N ARG A 6 -20.72 12.13 1.20
CA ARG A 6 -19.29 11.81 1.18
C ARG A 6 -19.06 10.66 2.15
N ILE A 7 -18.81 9.47 1.64
CA ILE A 7 -18.47 8.31 2.46
C ILE A 7 -17.01 8.46 2.90
N TYR A 8 -16.78 8.56 4.20
CA TYR A 8 -15.45 8.73 4.77
C TYR A 8 -14.90 7.38 5.22
N ILE A 9 -14.00 6.80 4.44
CA ILE A 9 -13.26 5.61 4.85
C ILE A 9 -12.27 6.04 5.95
N LYS A 10 -12.45 5.51 7.17
CA LYS A 10 -11.53 5.76 8.29
C LYS A 10 -10.16 5.17 7.95
N LYS A 11 -9.10 5.95 8.15
CA LYS A 11 -7.70 5.52 7.97
C LYS A 11 -7.37 4.31 8.85
N PHE A 12 -6.44 3.47 8.39
CA PHE A 12 -5.95 2.32 9.16
C PHE A 12 -5.39 2.76 10.52
N HIS A 13 -5.84 2.10 11.58
CA HIS A 13 -5.34 2.31 12.93
C HIS A 13 -4.97 0.96 13.56
N PHE A 14 -3.75 0.85 14.08
CA PHE A 14 -3.28 -0.35 14.75
C PHE A 14 -3.39 -0.20 16.26
N SER A 15 -4.29 -0.97 16.88
CA SER A 15 -4.59 -0.86 18.32
C SER A 15 -3.39 -1.10 19.24
N LEU A 16 -2.36 -1.82 18.78
CA LEU A 16 -1.16 -2.15 19.56
C LEU A 16 0.04 -1.28 19.18
N GLU A 17 -0.18 -0.10 18.60
CA GLU A 17 0.90 0.81 18.19
C GLU A 17 1.71 1.34 19.38
N ALA A 18 1.06 1.61 20.51
CA ALA A 18 1.76 1.99 21.75
C ALA A 18 2.68 0.86 22.25
N LEU A 19 2.20 -0.39 22.21
CA LEU A 19 3.00 -1.56 22.59
C LEU A 19 4.17 -1.78 21.63
N LEU A 20 3.97 -1.59 20.32
CA LEU A 20 5.05 -1.68 19.33
C LEU A 20 6.14 -0.62 19.58
N LYS A 21 5.75 0.61 19.94
CA LYS A 21 6.70 1.66 20.33
C LYS A 21 7.48 1.27 21.59
N LEU A 22 6.82 0.72 22.60
CA LEU A 22 7.46 0.24 23.82
C LEU A 22 8.48 -0.87 23.50
N ARG A 23 8.11 -1.88 22.70
CA ARG A 23 9.04 -2.96 22.29
C ARG A 23 10.22 -2.46 21.46
N SER A 24 9.99 -1.44 20.62
CA SER A 24 11.07 -0.78 19.88
C SER A 24 12.04 -0.04 20.82
N HIS A 25 11.53 0.58 21.89
CA HIS A 25 12.37 1.18 22.92
C HIS A 25 13.15 0.12 23.71
N GLU A 26 12.51 -0.98 24.12
CA GLU A 26 13.18 -2.10 24.79
C GLU A 26 14.32 -2.69 23.95
N GLU A 27 14.12 -2.87 22.65
CA GLU A 27 15.17 -3.30 21.73
C GLU A 27 16.35 -2.34 21.74
N LYS A 28 16.09 -1.03 21.63
CA LYS A 28 17.14 0.00 21.68
C LYS A 28 17.92 -0.04 23.00
N MET A 29 17.23 -0.22 24.12
CA MET A 29 17.87 -0.32 25.43
C MET A 29 18.75 -1.57 25.51
N ALA A 30 18.26 -2.72 25.06
CA ALA A 30 19.05 -3.96 25.01
C ALA A 30 20.28 -3.82 24.10
N MET A 31 20.14 -3.18 22.93
CA MET A 31 21.27 -2.90 22.04
C MET A 31 22.30 -1.96 22.68
N THR A 32 21.83 -0.97 23.45
CA THR A 32 22.73 -0.06 24.18
C THR A 32 23.51 -0.79 25.27
N SER A 33 22.86 -1.70 26.01
CA SER A 33 23.54 -2.54 27.00
C SER A 33 24.58 -3.45 26.34
N LEU A 34 24.22 -4.13 25.25
CA LEU A 34 25.15 -4.94 24.48
C LEU A 34 26.35 -4.12 23.98
N ALA A 35 26.13 -2.89 23.49
CA ALA A 35 27.20 -2.02 23.04
C ALA A 35 28.21 -1.68 24.15
N ARG A 36 27.74 -1.48 25.40
CA ARG A 36 28.62 -1.25 26.54
C ARG A 36 29.49 -2.46 26.86
N VAL A 37 28.93 -3.66 26.80
CA VAL A 37 29.69 -4.90 27.02
C VAL A 37 30.71 -5.11 25.90
N LEU A 38 30.30 -4.92 24.65
CA LEU A 38 31.19 -4.99 23.49
C LEU A 38 32.34 -3.98 23.57
N GLN A 39 32.09 -2.78 24.09
CA GLN A 39 33.17 -1.81 24.30
C GLN A 39 34.22 -2.33 25.28
N LYS A 40 33.82 -2.98 26.39
CA LYS A 40 34.74 -3.59 27.34
C LYS A 40 35.54 -4.75 26.72
N VAL A 41 34.85 -5.58 25.94
CA VAL A 41 35.47 -6.69 25.19
C VAL A 41 36.52 -6.14 24.23
N ASN A 42 36.16 -5.14 23.41
CA ASN A 42 37.08 -4.53 22.45
C ASN A 42 38.32 -3.92 23.13
N VAL A 43 38.15 -3.24 24.28
CA VAL A 43 39.30 -2.70 25.03
C VAL A 43 40.24 -3.82 25.49
N SER A 44 39.68 -4.94 25.94
CA SER A 44 40.46 -6.10 26.40
C SER A 44 41.15 -6.82 25.24
N GLU A 45 40.47 -6.95 24.09
CA GLU A 45 41.06 -7.48 22.86
C GLU A 45 42.18 -6.59 22.32
N GLU A 46 41.99 -5.27 22.32
CA GLU A 46 43.02 -4.31 21.93
C GLU A 46 44.24 -4.41 22.86
N ARG A 47 44.03 -4.53 24.17
CA ARG A 47 45.11 -4.71 25.13
C ARG A 47 45.91 -5.96 24.83
N LYS A 48 45.23 -7.09 24.62
CA LYS A 48 45.87 -8.36 24.22
C LYS A 48 46.65 -8.20 22.92
N LYS A 49 46.06 -7.55 21.91
CA LYS A 49 46.68 -7.33 20.61
C LYS A 49 47.96 -6.49 20.73
N ARG A 50 47.91 -5.38 21.46
CA ARG A 50 49.08 -4.52 21.71
C ARG A 50 50.17 -5.26 22.47
N ALA A 51 49.84 -6.02 23.52
CA ALA A 51 50.81 -6.81 24.26
C ALA A 51 51.50 -7.85 23.36
N ARG A 52 50.75 -8.47 22.44
CA ARG A 52 51.29 -9.43 21.46
C ARG A 52 52.16 -8.78 20.39
N GLU A 53 51.78 -7.61 19.90
CA GLU A 53 52.56 -6.83 18.93
C GLU A 53 53.88 -6.37 19.55
N ASN A 54 53.83 -5.84 20.78
CA ASN A 54 55.01 -5.45 21.54
C ASN A 54 55.92 -6.65 21.79
N TYR A 55 55.36 -7.80 22.20
CA TYR A 55 56.14 -9.02 22.40
C TYR A 55 56.92 -9.41 21.14
N ARG A 56 56.26 -9.39 19.97
CA ARG A 56 56.92 -9.71 18.69
C ARG A 56 58.01 -8.71 18.34
N PHE A 57 57.70 -7.42 18.45
CA PHE A 57 58.66 -6.35 18.16
C PHE A 57 59.92 -6.48 19.02
N GLU A 58 59.75 -6.78 20.30
CA GLU A 58 60.84 -6.82 21.27
C GLU A 58 61.70 -8.07 21.13
N VAL A 59 61.09 -9.21 20.80
CA VAL A 59 61.84 -10.42 20.43
C VAL A 59 62.67 -10.18 19.16
N GLU A 60 62.14 -9.47 18.17
CA GLU A 60 62.88 -9.12 16.95
C GLU A 60 64.02 -8.13 17.22
N ASP A 61 63.76 -7.09 18.02
CA ASP A 61 64.76 -6.09 18.40
C ASP A 61 65.88 -6.72 19.23
N PHE A 62 65.54 -7.57 20.22
CA PHE A 62 66.51 -8.34 20.99
C PHE A 62 67.37 -9.23 20.08
N SER A 63 66.74 -9.97 19.16
CA SER A 63 67.45 -10.85 18.21
C SER A 63 68.42 -10.09 17.29
N ARG A 64 68.15 -8.81 17.00
CA ARG A 64 69.08 -7.94 16.25
C ARG A 64 70.23 -7.49 17.14
N ARG A 65 69.95 -6.94 18.32
CA ARG A 65 70.95 -6.40 19.25
C ARG A 65 71.91 -7.46 19.79
N GLN A 66 71.42 -8.69 19.98
CA GLN A 66 72.24 -9.82 20.43
C GLN A 66 73.37 -10.14 19.45
N LYS A 67 73.18 -9.91 18.14
CA LYS A 67 74.21 -10.12 17.12
C LYS A 67 75.34 -9.10 17.19
N ASP A 68 75.06 -7.91 17.71
CA ASP A 68 76.02 -6.79 17.74
C ASP A 68 76.84 -6.76 19.05
N SER A 69 76.25 -7.06 20.21
CA SER A 69 77.01 -7.29 21.45
C SER A 69 76.17 -8.01 22.51
N PHE A 70 76.73 -9.04 23.16
CA PHE A 70 76.07 -9.75 24.24
C PHE A 70 76.33 -9.06 25.59
N ARG A 71 75.28 -8.60 26.27
CA ARG A 71 75.32 -8.04 27.63
C ARG A 71 74.30 -8.78 28.51
N LEU A 72 74.76 -9.36 29.62
CA LEU A 72 73.93 -10.16 30.52
C LEU A 72 72.81 -9.32 31.17
N ASP A 73 73.10 -8.09 31.58
CA ASP A 73 72.12 -7.19 32.21
C ASP A 73 70.97 -6.84 31.24
N LEU A 74 71.29 -6.70 29.96
CA LEU A 74 70.31 -6.45 28.91
C LEU A 74 69.39 -7.66 28.76
N PHE A 75 69.94 -8.87 28.78
CA PHE A 75 69.16 -10.11 28.70
C PHE A 75 68.13 -10.23 29.83
N GLN A 76 68.54 -10.02 31.09
CA GLN A 76 67.62 -10.07 32.23
C GLN A 76 66.49 -9.04 32.14
N MET A 77 66.80 -7.83 31.66
CA MET A 77 65.79 -6.79 31.46
C MET A 77 64.76 -7.18 30.38
N TYR A 78 65.20 -7.77 29.26
CA TYR A 78 64.29 -8.26 28.22
C TYR A 78 63.45 -9.43 28.71
N ASP A 79 64.03 -10.38 29.43
CA ASP A 79 63.32 -11.56 29.93
C ASP A 79 62.16 -11.15 30.86
N HIS A 80 62.43 -10.29 31.85
CA HIS A 80 61.38 -9.76 32.73
C HIS A 80 60.32 -8.95 32.00
N TYR A 81 60.70 -8.24 30.93
CA TYR A 81 59.75 -7.46 30.14
C TYR A 81 58.86 -8.36 29.28
N LEU A 82 59.42 -9.42 28.68
CA LEU A 82 58.68 -10.42 27.92
C LEU A 82 57.73 -11.20 28.84
N GLU A 83 58.18 -11.65 30.01
CA GLU A 83 57.34 -12.25 31.05
C GLU A 83 56.16 -11.35 31.42
N ARG A 84 56.41 -10.05 31.56
CA ARG A 84 55.35 -9.06 31.85
C ARG A 84 54.33 -8.97 30.70
N LEU A 85 54.80 -8.97 29.45
CA LEU A 85 53.92 -8.93 28.27
C LEU A 85 53.11 -10.22 28.11
N GLU A 86 53.69 -11.38 28.43
CA GLU A 86 52.97 -12.65 28.48
C GLU A 86 51.91 -12.67 29.59
N ALA A 87 52.28 -12.23 30.80
CA ALA A 87 51.34 -12.10 31.90
C ALA A 87 50.18 -11.16 31.56
N GLU A 88 50.45 -10.05 30.85
CA GLU A 88 49.43 -9.13 30.37
C GLU A 88 48.50 -9.77 29.32
N GLN A 89 49.03 -10.60 28.42
CA GLN A 89 48.20 -11.37 27.47
C GLN A 89 47.30 -12.39 28.19
N VAL A 90 47.86 -13.15 29.13
CA VAL A 90 47.11 -14.14 29.92
C VAL A 90 46.02 -13.46 30.75
N GLN A 91 46.32 -12.30 31.33
CA GLN A 91 45.35 -11.54 32.11
C GLN A 91 44.22 -10.99 31.23
N ALA A 92 44.54 -10.43 30.06
CA ALA A 92 43.54 -9.99 29.10
C ALA A 92 42.65 -11.16 28.61
N ASP A 93 43.22 -12.35 28.44
CA ASP A 93 42.44 -13.55 28.08
C ASP A 93 41.48 -13.99 29.18
N LYS A 94 41.92 -13.98 30.44
CA LYS A 94 41.03 -14.26 31.58
C LYS A 94 39.90 -13.24 31.68
N GLU A 95 40.19 -11.97 31.44
CA GLU A 95 39.19 -10.89 31.41
C GLU A 95 38.17 -11.11 30.28
N LEU A 96 38.63 -11.48 29.09
CA LEU A 96 37.75 -11.80 27.96
C LEU A 96 36.87 -13.02 28.25
N GLU A 97 37.43 -14.09 28.82
CA GLU A 97 36.66 -15.27 29.22
C GLU A 97 35.63 -14.96 30.30
N ALA A 98 35.98 -14.12 31.28
CA ALA A 98 35.05 -13.67 32.32
C ALA A 98 33.89 -12.81 31.75
N MET A 99 34.13 -12.07 30.66
CA MET A 99 33.11 -11.26 29.99
C MET A 99 32.21 -12.05 29.03
N ARG A 100 32.60 -13.25 28.58
CA ARG A 100 31.79 -14.10 27.70
C ARG A 100 30.36 -14.36 28.20
N PRO A 101 30.13 -14.79 29.45
CA PRO A 101 28.76 -15.03 29.92
C PRO A 101 27.91 -13.74 29.95
N GLU A 102 28.50 -12.60 30.29
CA GLU A 102 27.81 -11.30 30.25
C GLU A 102 27.44 -10.92 28.80
N LEU A 103 28.35 -11.15 27.86
CA LEU A 103 28.13 -10.90 26.44
C LEU A 103 27.01 -11.79 25.87
N GLU A 104 27.05 -13.09 26.15
CA GLU A 104 26.02 -14.04 25.71
C GLU A 104 24.64 -13.68 26.28
N ALA A 105 24.58 -13.29 27.55
CA ALA A 105 23.35 -12.86 28.20
C ALA A 105 22.76 -11.59 27.54
N GLU A 106 23.58 -10.59 27.24
CA GLU A 106 23.11 -9.38 26.54
C GLU A 106 22.71 -9.66 25.08
N GLN A 107 23.41 -10.57 24.39
CA GLN A 107 23.03 -11.01 23.05
C GLN A 107 21.67 -11.73 23.05
N GLU A 108 21.39 -12.58 24.04
CA GLU A 108 20.10 -13.22 24.20
C GLU A 108 18.99 -12.19 24.47
N LYS A 109 19.23 -11.21 25.34
CA LYS A 109 18.26 -10.11 25.59
C LYS A 109 17.90 -9.37 24.31
N VAL A 110 18.89 -9.06 23.46
CA VAL A 110 18.64 -8.41 22.16
C VAL A 110 17.84 -9.32 21.23
N ARG A 111 18.17 -10.62 21.16
CA ARG A 111 17.43 -11.60 20.36
C ARG A 111 15.98 -11.72 20.79
N GLU A 112 15.72 -11.79 22.10
CA GLU A 112 14.37 -11.80 22.64
C GLU A 112 13.60 -10.52 22.34
N ALA A 113 14.21 -9.35 22.54
CA ALA A 113 13.57 -8.06 22.28
C ALA A 113 13.19 -7.93 20.81
N ARG A 114 14.08 -8.34 19.89
CA ARG A 114 13.82 -8.41 18.44
C ARG A 114 12.68 -9.35 18.11
N ARG A 115 12.66 -10.55 18.71
CA ARG A 115 11.59 -11.53 18.49
C ARG A 115 10.23 -10.97 18.94
N LYS A 116 10.17 -10.36 20.12
CA LYS A 116 8.95 -9.74 20.68
C LYS A 116 8.45 -8.59 19.79
N LYS A 117 9.36 -7.75 19.30
CA LYS A 117 9.01 -6.67 18.35
C LYS A 117 8.52 -7.23 17.01
N ARG A 118 9.24 -8.19 16.44
CA ARG A 118 8.90 -8.77 15.12
C ARG A 118 7.53 -9.43 15.11
N ALA A 119 7.14 -10.08 16.21
CA ALA A 119 5.80 -10.65 16.36
C ALA A 119 4.69 -9.58 16.22
N LEU A 120 4.89 -8.39 16.80
CA LEU A 120 3.95 -7.28 16.71
C LEU A 120 3.95 -6.62 15.33
N GLU A 121 5.11 -6.51 14.69
CA GLU A 121 5.20 -6.02 13.30
C GLU A 121 4.44 -6.93 12.35
N LEU A 122 4.63 -8.24 12.45
CA LEU A 122 3.90 -9.21 11.63
C LEU A 122 2.39 -9.12 11.87
N LEU A 123 1.96 -8.91 13.11
CA LEU A 123 0.55 -8.70 13.43
C LEU A 123 0.00 -7.40 12.81
N LYS A 124 0.81 -6.33 12.81
CA LYS A 124 0.47 -5.05 12.16
C LYS A 124 0.35 -5.21 10.65
N GLU A 125 1.30 -5.90 10.03
CA GLU A 125 1.31 -6.23 8.59
C GLU A 125 0.04 -6.99 8.20
N ARG A 126 -0.29 -8.10 8.89
CA ARG A 126 -1.52 -8.87 8.64
C ARG A 126 -2.79 -8.05 8.77
N ARG A 127 -2.91 -7.25 9.85
CA ARG A 127 -4.10 -6.40 10.04
C ARG A 127 -4.22 -5.32 8.96
N LYS A 128 -3.08 -4.81 8.46
CA LYS A 128 -3.06 -3.85 7.37
C LYS A 128 -3.53 -4.51 6.06
N GLU A 129 -3.07 -5.72 5.77
CA GLU A 129 -3.54 -6.49 4.62
C GLU A 129 -5.05 -6.77 4.68
N ASP A 130 -5.58 -7.10 5.86
CA ASP A 130 -7.03 -7.28 6.05
C ASP A 130 -7.81 -6.00 5.78
N TYR A 131 -7.33 -4.87 6.28
CA TYR A 131 -7.91 -3.56 6.03
C TYR A 131 -7.86 -3.17 4.55
N ASP A 132 -6.72 -3.36 3.88
CA ASP A 132 -6.55 -3.06 2.46
C ASP A 132 -7.46 -3.97 1.61
N ARG A 133 -7.62 -5.24 1.98
CA ARG A 133 -8.59 -6.16 1.35
C ARG A 133 -10.03 -5.69 1.56
N ALA A 134 -10.38 -5.20 2.74
CA ALA A 134 -11.72 -4.67 3.01
C ALA A 134 -12.00 -3.42 2.18
N ILE A 135 -11.03 -2.50 2.05
CA ILE A 135 -11.15 -1.32 1.17
C ILE A 135 -11.36 -1.75 -0.28
N ARG A 136 -10.52 -2.63 -0.81
CA ARG A 136 -10.65 -3.07 -2.21
C ARG A 136 -12.00 -3.71 -2.50
N LYS A 137 -12.53 -4.49 -1.55
CA LYS A 137 -13.89 -5.04 -1.65
C LYS A 137 -14.96 -3.96 -1.65
N TYR A 138 -14.79 -2.92 -0.83
CA TYR A 138 -15.70 -1.78 -0.79
C TYR A 138 -15.67 -0.99 -2.10
N GLU A 139 -14.47 -0.64 -2.59
CA GLU A 139 -14.27 0.06 -3.87
C GLU A 139 -14.85 -0.74 -5.04
N LYS A 140 -14.64 -2.06 -5.06
CA LYS A 140 -15.21 -2.92 -6.12
C LYS A 140 -16.74 -2.86 -6.12
N LYS A 141 -17.38 -2.93 -4.95
CA LYS A 141 -18.85 -2.83 -4.85
C LYS A 141 -19.36 -1.47 -5.33
N GLU A 142 -18.69 -0.38 -4.95
CA GLU A 142 -19.05 0.97 -5.41
C GLU A 142 -18.93 1.08 -6.94
N LEU A 143 -17.86 0.54 -7.53
CA LEU A 143 -17.68 0.51 -8.98
C LEU A 143 -18.75 -0.34 -9.68
N GLU A 144 -19.10 -1.49 -9.12
CA GLU A 144 -20.19 -2.34 -9.63
C GLU A 144 -21.55 -1.60 -9.55
N GLU A 145 -21.83 -0.87 -8.47
CA GLU A 145 -23.05 -0.06 -8.35
C GLU A 145 -23.09 1.11 -9.35
N ILE A 146 -21.97 1.80 -9.54
CA ILE A 146 -21.85 2.89 -10.53
C ILE A 146 -22.07 2.33 -11.94
N ASN A 147 -21.43 1.21 -12.27
CA ASN A 147 -21.58 0.55 -13.57
C ASN A 147 -23.01 0.05 -13.79
N ALA A 148 -23.65 -0.54 -12.78
CA ALA A 148 -25.03 -0.99 -12.87
C ALA A 148 -26.00 0.18 -13.07
N ARG A 149 -25.77 1.33 -12.42
CA ARG A 149 -26.54 2.56 -12.64
C ARG A 149 -26.33 3.12 -14.04
N ALA A 150 -25.08 3.17 -14.52
CA ALA A 150 -24.75 3.63 -15.86
C ALA A 150 -25.36 2.74 -16.94
N PHE A 151 -25.29 1.41 -16.78
CA PHE A 151 -25.89 0.44 -17.70
C PHE A 151 -27.41 0.50 -17.71
N ARG A 152 -28.06 0.67 -16.54
CA ARG A 152 -29.50 0.93 -16.50
C ARG A 152 -29.85 2.22 -17.23
N ALA A 153 -29.09 3.29 -17.00
CA ALA A 153 -29.32 4.55 -17.69
C ALA A 153 -29.17 4.38 -19.22
N SER A 154 -28.16 3.67 -19.70
CA SER A 154 -27.96 3.43 -21.14
C SER A 154 -29.11 2.62 -21.75
N LEU A 155 -29.58 1.56 -21.08
CA LEU A 155 -30.76 0.78 -21.48
C LEU A 155 -32.03 1.63 -21.59
N PHE A 156 -32.27 2.52 -20.62
CA PHE A 156 -33.42 3.42 -20.68
C PHE A 156 -33.33 4.38 -21.86
N THR A 157 -32.14 4.91 -22.17
CA THR A 157 -31.93 5.73 -23.38
C THR A 157 -32.18 4.93 -24.67
N GLU A 158 -31.66 3.71 -24.78
CA GLU A 158 -31.88 2.87 -25.96
C GLU A 158 -33.36 2.52 -26.16
N GLN A 159 -34.09 2.22 -25.09
CA GLN A 159 -35.53 1.97 -25.14
C GLN A 159 -36.33 3.23 -25.51
N ALA A 160 -35.92 4.40 -25.02
CA ALA A 160 -36.56 5.66 -25.38
C ALA A 160 -36.28 6.02 -26.85
N GLU A 161 -35.09 5.73 -27.37
CA GLU A 161 -34.75 5.93 -28.77
C GLU A 161 -35.49 4.95 -29.70
N SER A 162 -35.64 3.68 -29.31
CA SER A 162 -36.43 2.72 -30.10
C SER A 162 -37.91 3.08 -30.13
N GLN A 163 -38.50 3.47 -28.99
CA GLN A 163 -39.90 3.92 -28.92
C GLN A 163 -40.14 5.18 -29.76
N LYS A 164 -39.19 6.12 -29.77
CA LYS A 164 -39.28 7.30 -30.66
C LYS A 164 -39.26 6.91 -32.13
N ARG A 165 -38.38 6.00 -32.55
CA ARG A 165 -38.32 5.53 -33.93
C ARG A 165 -39.61 4.83 -34.35
N GLU A 166 -40.17 3.97 -33.48
CA GLU A 166 -41.45 3.31 -33.75
C GLU A 166 -42.61 4.31 -33.90
N MET A 167 -42.63 5.36 -33.07
CA MET A 167 -43.64 6.41 -33.13
C MET A 167 -43.49 7.26 -34.41
N GLU A 168 -42.25 7.65 -34.77
CA GLU A 168 -41.97 8.36 -36.03
C GLU A 168 -42.33 7.53 -37.27
N ASP A 169 -42.12 6.21 -37.23
CA ASP A 169 -42.51 5.31 -38.32
C ASP A 169 -44.04 5.15 -38.42
N GLN A 170 -44.76 5.12 -37.30
CA GLN A 170 -46.23 5.13 -37.28
C GLN A 170 -46.79 6.44 -37.86
N ASP A 171 -46.27 7.59 -37.43
CA ASP A 171 -46.70 8.90 -37.93
C ASP A 171 -46.51 9.00 -39.46
N ARG A 172 -45.38 8.50 -40.00
CA ARG A 172 -45.14 8.45 -41.44
C ARG A 172 -46.10 7.53 -42.21
N ILE A 173 -46.47 6.40 -41.61
CA ILE A 173 -47.44 5.47 -42.21
C ILE A 173 -48.83 6.09 -42.22
N GLU A 174 -49.21 6.78 -41.13
CA GLU A 174 -50.48 7.49 -41.05
C GLU A 174 -50.57 8.63 -42.07
N GLU A 175 -49.52 9.45 -42.19
CA GLU A 175 -49.43 10.53 -43.18
C GLU A 175 -49.53 10.00 -44.62
N ALA A 176 -48.78 8.94 -44.96
CA ALA A 176 -48.87 8.30 -46.26
C ALA A 176 -50.27 7.69 -46.54
N SER A 177 -50.96 7.20 -45.50
CA SER A 177 -52.32 6.67 -45.63
C SER A 177 -53.35 7.78 -45.85
N GLN A 178 -53.16 8.95 -45.23
CA GLN A 178 -54.00 10.12 -45.42
C GLN A 178 -53.82 10.69 -46.83
N ASP A 179 -52.58 10.75 -47.34
CA ASP A 179 -52.29 11.15 -48.71
C ASP A 179 -52.91 10.19 -49.75
N LEU A 180 -52.87 8.88 -49.50
CA LEU A 180 -53.52 7.89 -50.36
C LEU A 180 -55.04 8.04 -50.36
N LYS A 181 -55.66 8.30 -49.20
CA LYS A 181 -57.09 8.57 -49.10
C LYS A 181 -57.46 9.85 -49.85
N ALA A 182 -56.68 10.92 -49.70
CA ALA A 182 -56.89 12.18 -50.40
C ALA A 182 -56.84 12.00 -51.93
N ARG A 183 -55.86 11.23 -52.44
CA ARG A 183 -55.79 10.89 -53.87
C ARG A 183 -56.99 10.05 -54.34
N GLN A 184 -57.41 9.06 -53.56
CA GLN A 184 -58.59 8.26 -53.89
C GLN A 184 -59.88 9.09 -53.88
N GLU A 185 -60.01 10.04 -52.96
CA GLU A 185 -61.13 10.98 -52.95
C GLU A 185 -61.13 11.90 -54.17
N GLU A 186 -59.96 12.38 -54.60
CA GLU A 186 -59.82 13.17 -55.83
C GLU A 186 -60.17 12.36 -57.08
N GLU A 187 -59.65 11.15 -57.22
CA GLU A 187 -59.97 10.24 -58.33
C GLU A 187 -61.48 9.90 -58.38
N MET A 188 -62.09 9.66 -57.22
CA MET A 188 -63.54 9.44 -57.12
C MET A 188 -64.32 10.69 -57.52
N LYS A 189 -63.89 11.89 -57.09
CA LYS A 189 -64.51 13.16 -57.50
C LYS A 189 -64.38 13.41 -59.00
N GLU A 190 -63.25 13.05 -59.61
CA GLU A 190 -63.07 13.13 -61.06
C GLU A 190 -63.96 12.14 -61.81
N TYR A 191 -64.09 10.91 -61.32
CA TYR A 191 -65.00 9.91 -61.87
C TYR A 191 -66.47 10.39 -61.85
N TYR A 192 -66.94 10.95 -60.73
CA TYR A 192 -68.29 11.52 -60.65
C TYR A 192 -68.50 12.72 -61.57
N ARG A 193 -67.49 13.59 -61.72
CA ARG A 193 -67.49 14.69 -62.71
C ARG A 193 -67.62 14.18 -64.14
N GLN A 194 -66.89 13.12 -64.49
CA GLN A 194 -66.89 12.54 -65.84
C GLN A 194 -68.22 11.84 -66.18
N MET A 195 -68.91 11.31 -65.17
CA MET A 195 -70.23 10.67 -65.29
C MET A 195 -71.41 11.66 -65.23
N GLY A 196 -71.15 12.96 -65.10
CA GLY A 196 -72.19 14.01 -65.11
C GLY A 196 -73.06 14.07 -63.84
N LEU A 197 -72.59 13.50 -62.73
CA LEU A 197 -73.25 13.55 -61.42
C LEU A 197 -72.72 14.75 -60.61
N PRO A 198 -73.58 15.47 -59.86
CA PRO A 198 -73.14 16.60 -59.04
C PRO A 198 -72.20 16.11 -57.93
N VAL A 199 -70.99 16.66 -57.90
CA VAL A 199 -70.04 16.46 -56.80
C VAL A 199 -70.41 17.46 -55.71
N ASP A 200 -70.85 16.97 -54.56
CA ASP A 200 -71.18 17.80 -53.41
C ASP A 200 -69.87 18.27 -52.77
N GLU A 201 -69.49 19.51 -53.06
CA GLU A 201 -68.39 20.17 -52.37
C GLU A 201 -68.87 20.57 -50.97
N GLY A 202 -68.57 19.73 -49.99
CA GLY A 202 -68.50 20.03 -48.55
C GLY A 202 -69.44 21.13 -48.03
N VAL A 203 -70.54 20.70 -47.41
CA VAL A 203 -71.39 21.55 -46.57
C VAL A 203 -70.53 22.20 -45.46
N GLU A 204 -70.23 23.49 -45.61
CA GLU A 204 -69.91 24.36 -44.47
C GLU A 204 -71.07 24.27 -43.47
N SER A 205 -70.82 23.59 -42.36
CA SER A 205 -71.68 23.58 -41.20
C SER A 205 -71.86 25.00 -40.70
N ARG A 206 -73.01 25.60 -41.06
CA ARG A 206 -73.54 26.80 -40.41
C ARG A 206 -73.72 26.50 -38.91
N ASP A 207 -72.82 27.02 -38.09
CA ASP A 207 -73.07 27.19 -36.66
C ASP A 207 -74.28 28.10 -36.49
N ARG A 208 -75.40 27.47 -36.08
CA ARG A 208 -76.55 28.18 -35.54
C ARG A 208 -76.18 28.61 -34.13
N SER A 209 -76.06 29.92 -33.96
CA SER A 209 -76.27 30.58 -32.68
C SER A 209 -77.61 30.15 -32.08
N TYR A 210 -77.56 29.50 -30.92
CA TYR A 210 -78.65 29.48 -29.96
C TYR A 210 -78.29 30.46 -28.85
N GLU A 211 -78.83 31.66 -28.95
CA GLU A 211 -79.18 32.50 -27.80
C GLU A 211 -80.48 31.92 -27.21
N ASP A 212 -80.49 31.63 -25.91
CA ASP A 212 -81.33 32.32 -24.90
C ASP A 212 -81.49 31.51 -23.61
N ASP A 213 -81.42 32.28 -22.51
CA ASP A 213 -81.87 32.08 -21.12
C ASP A 213 -81.15 31.12 -20.14
#